data_AF-A0A355C2N6-F1
#
_entry.id   AF-A0A355C2N6-F1
#
_cell.length_a   1.000
_cell.length_b   1.000
_cell.length_c   1.000
_cell.angle_alpha   90.00
_cell.angle_beta   90.00
_cell.angle_gamma   90.00
#
_symmetry.space_group_name_H-M   'P 1'
#
loop_
_entity.id
_entity.type
_entity.pdbx_description
1 polymer ?
#
loop_
_entity_poly.entity_id
_entity_poly.type
_entity_poly.pdbx_seq_one_letter_code
_entity_poly.pdbx_strand_id
1 'polypeptide(L)'
;MEKSDFLEADLHCRDALSQISKEHAPTEWATVMTNRSAIPMRLALFAGDVEERLRLVSEAEAILKDALAGLPENGAAMQRANIQRYLAAMLIYRSEIEMDRGDKRAADENFAKALELTEAALQYIDESSNPQAFGHLHQNLCVGLYRRAMRTGGEAAIPDLDAAIRRCTTARDALPINESPLDWGMIQNNLAVANAIKATFANKPAALEAAIAEFNRAEEAYRHDLYPAKWAEVEVNLGELHCNLARLTKDAAPIDPGLA
;
A
#
# COMPACT_ATOMS: atom_id res chain seq x y z
N MET A 1 7.26 -3.56 -22.79
CA MET A 1 7.63 -2.21 -22.31
C MET A 1 9.08 -2.31 -21.89
N GLU A 2 9.96 -1.66 -22.63
CA GLU A 2 11.40 -1.70 -22.39
C GLU A 2 11.83 -0.49 -21.56
N LYS A 3 13.00 -0.57 -20.91
CA LYS A 3 13.54 0.54 -20.10
C LYS A 3 13.68 1.84 -20.91
N SER A 4 13.87 1.74 -22.22
CA SER A 4 13.91 2.86 -23.18
C SER A 4 12.62 3.66 -23.23
N ASP A 5 11.45 2.99 -23.15
CA ASP A 5 10.15 3.65 -23.25
C ASP A 5 9.93 4.64 -22.09
N PHE A 6 10.48 4.33 -20.91
CA PHE A 6 10.43 5.21 -19.75
C PHE A 6 11.34 6.44 -19.87
N LEU A 7 12.46 6.31 -20.58
CA LEU A 7 13.37 7.43 -20.82
C LEU A 7 12.76 8.42 -21.82
N GLU A 8 12.09 7.92 -22.86
CA GLU A 8 11.35 8.76 -23.81
C GLU A 8 10.19 9.50 -23.13
N ALA A 9 9.44 8.83 -22.25
CA ALA A 9 8.42 9.47 -21.44
C ALA A 9 8.98 10.59 -20.54
N ASP A 10 10.18 10.42 -19.96
CA ASP A 10 10.82 11.45 -19.13
C ASP A 10 11.24 12.65 -19.96
N LEU A 11 11.74 12.44 -21.19
CA LEU A 11 12.06 13.52 -22.13
C LEU A 11 10.82 14.35 -22.45
N HIS A 12 9.70 13.71 -22.80
CA HIS A 12 8.45 14.44 -23.05
C HIS A 12 7.96 15.23 -21.83
N CYS A 13 8.09 14.69 -20.62
CA CYS A 13 7.77 15.43 -19.41
C CYS A 13 8.68 16.64 -19.22
N ARG A 14 9.98 16.51 -19.46
CA ARG A 14 10.95 17.61 -19.34
C ARG A 14 10.70 18.70 -20.39
N ASP A 15 10.39 18.33 -21.61
CA ASP A 15 10.03 19.28 -22.68
C ASP A 15 8.78 20.06 -22.31
N ALA A 16 7.75 19.40 -21.78
CA ALA A 16 6.56 20.09 -21.27
C ALA A 16 6.91 21.05 -20.12
N LEU A 17 7.72 20.61 -19.16
CA LEU A 17 8.21 21.42 -18.03
C LEU A 17 9.15 22.56 -18.44
N SER A 18 9.67 22.56 -19.68
CA SER A 18 10.41 23.70 -20.22
C SER A 18 9.48 24.82 -20.70
N GLN A 19 8.20 24.51 -20.94
CA GLN A 19 7.20 25.45 -21.45
C GLN A 19 6.23 25.94 -20.37
N ILE A 20 6.11 25.21 -19.25
CA ILE A 20 5.25 25.54 -18.12
C ILE A 20 6.07 25.68 -16.84
N SER A 21 5.68 26.62 -15.97
CA SER A 21 6.35 26.82 -14.68
C SER A 21 5.34 26.92 -13.54
N LYS A 22 5.81 26.66 -12.32
CA LYS A 22 4.97 26.78 -11.12
C LYS A 22 4.46 28.20 -10.88
N GLU A 23 5.14 29.22 -11.42
CA GLU A 23 4.73 30.63 -11.28
C GLU A 23 3.58 31.01 -12.23
N HIS A 24 3.57 30.46 -13.44
CA HIS A 24 2.61 30.87 -14.49
C HIS A 24 1.45 29.88 -14.68
N ALA A 25 1.69 28.59 -14.44
CA ALA A 25 0.71 27.52 -14.62
C ALA A 25 0.90 26.43 -13.53
N PRO A 26 0.70 26.75 -12.24
CA PRO A 26 1.03 25.87 -11.13
C PRO A 26 0.30 24.52 -11.17
N THR A 27 -0.97 24.51 -11.59
CA THR A 27 -1.80 23.32 -11.64
C THR A 27 -1.37 22.35 -12.74
N GLU A 28 -1.10 22.87 -13.94
CA GLU A 28 -0.61 22.14 -15.09
C GLU A 28 0.80 21.64 -14.84
N TRP A 29 1.67 22.49 -14.28
CA TRP A 29 3.02 22.14 -13.89
C TRP A 29 3.03 21.00 -12.88
N ALA A 30 2.22 21.09 -11.81
CA ALA A 30 2.11 20.03 -10.82
C ALA A 30 1.54 18.73 -11.40
N THR A 31 0.64 18.82 -12.37
CA THR A 31 0.10 17.64 -13.08
C THR A 31 1.19 16.94 -13.88
N VAL A 32 2.01 17.69 -14.64
CA VAL A 32 3.13 17.10 -15.39
C VAL A 32 4.17 16.50 -14.45
N MET A 33 4.48 17.17 -13.33
CA MET A 33 5.36 16.61 -12.29
C MET A 33 4.80 15.31 -11.71
N THR A 34 3.51 15.26 -11.40
CA THR A 34 2.84 14.04 -10.90
C THR A 34 2.93 12.90 -11.91
N ASN A 35 2.74 13.17 -13.20
CA ASN A 35 2.90 12.17 -14.25
C ASN A 35 4.35 11.71 -14.37
N ARG A 36 5.29 12.65 -14.28
CA ARG A 36 6.73 12.38 -14.32
C ARG A 36 7.19 11.49 -13.16
N SER A 37 6.65 11.64 -11.95
CA SER A 37 7.04 10.81 -10.81
C SER A 37 6.72 9.32 -10.98
N ALA A 38 5.76 8.97 -11.85
CA ALA A 38 5.44 7.59 -12.17
C ALA A 38 6.57 6.88 -12.94
N ILE A 39 7.47 7.63 -13.58
CA ILE A 39 8.59 7.08 -14.35
C ILE A 39 9.62 6.39 -13.44
N PRO A 40 10.27 7.09 -12.49
CA PRO A 40 11.19 6.43 -11.57
C PRO A 40 10.50 5.34 -10.75
N MET A 41 9.21 5.49 -10.41
CA MET A 41 8.44 4.43 -9.76
C MET A 41 8.35 3.15 -10.59
N ARG A 42 8.03 3.26 -11.88
CA ARG A 42 7.97 2.10 -12.79
C ARG A 42 9.35 1.50 -13.00
N LEU A 43 10.39 2.33 -13.09
CA LEU A 43 11.77 1.85 -13.18
C LEU A 43 12.19 1.06 -11.94
N ALA A 44 11.69 1.42 -10.74
CA ALA A 44 11.99 0.70 -9.51
C ALA A 44 11.51 -0.77 -9.55
N LEU A 45 10.44 -1.06 -10.30
CA LEU A 45 9.97 -2.44 -10.51
C LEU A 45 10.96 -3.31 -11.31
N PHE A 46 11.85 -2.69 -12.09
CA PHE A 46 12.87 -3.37 -12.89
C PHE A 46 14.27 -3.28 -12.29
N ALA A 47 14.42 -2.63 -11.13
CA ALA A 47 15.71 -2.49 -10.48
C ALA A 47 16.17 -3.84 -9.91
N GLY A 48 17.44 -4.19 -10.15
CA GLY A 48 18.01 -5.47 -9.77
C GLY A 48 18.47 -5.55 -8.31
N ASP A 49 18.49 -4.43 -7.59
CA ASP A 49 18.94 -4.35 -6.21
C ASP A 49 18.12 -3.34 -5.38
N VAL A 50 18.24 -3.46 -4.06
CA VAL A 50 17.50 -2.65 -3.07
C VAL A 50 17.90 -1.18 -3.11
N GLU A 51 19.17 -0.87 -3.35
CA GLU A 51 19.69 0.50 -3.30
C GLU A 51 19.19 1.31 -4.51
N GLU A 52 19.19 0.72 -5.69
CA GLU A 52 18.63 1.33 -6.89
C GLU A 52 17.11 1.51 -6.78
N ARG A 53 16.39 0.54 -6.17
CA ARG A 53 14.95 0.71 -5.85
C ARG A 53 14.71 1.91 -4.96
N LEU A 54 15.46 2.04 -3.86
CA LEU A 54 15.35 3.17 -2.93
C LEU A 54 15.70 4.51 -3.59
N ARG A 55 16.74 4.53 -4.43
CA ARG A 55 17.13 5.74 -5.17
C ARG A 55 16.01 6.22 -6.07
N LEU A 56 15.40 5.31 -6.84
CA LEU A 56 14.31 5.62 -7.76
C LEU A 56 13.04 6.05 -7.01
N VAL A 57 12.69 5.36 -5.93
CA VAL A 57 11.55 5.74 -5.08
C VAL A 57 11.77 7.12 -4.45
N SER A 58 13.00 7.42 -4.00
CA SER A 58 13.36 8.73 -3.45
C SER A 58 13.29 9.85 -4.50
N GLU A 59 13.68 9.55 -5.75
CA GLU A 59 13.53 10.48 -6.87
C GLU A 59 12.06 10.78 -7.15
N ALA A 60 11.21 9.75 -7.20
CA ALA A 60 9.78 9.90 -7.39
C ALA A 60 9.12 10.72 -6.27
N GLU A 61 9.50 10.45 -5.02
CA GLU A 61 9.04 11.16 -3.83
C GLU A 61 9.40 12.65 -3.89
N ALA A 62 10.64 12.97 -4.29
CA ALA A 62 11.09 14.35 -4.44
C ALA A 62 10.26 15.10 -5.50
N ILE A 63 9.99 14.48 -6.64
CA ILE A 63 9.16 15.06 -7.71
C ILE A 63 7.75 15.37 -7.20
N LEU A 64 7.13 14.46 -6.44
CA LEU A 64 5.79 14.67 -5.87
C LEU A 64 5.78 15.77 -4.81
N LYS A 65 6.83 15.86 -3.98
CA LYS A 65 6.97 16.93 -2.98
C LYS A 65 7.13 18.30 -3.65
N ASP A 66 7.91 18.38 -4.72
CA ASP A 66 8.05 19.59 -5.51
C ASP A 66 6.73 19.98 -6.18
N ALA A 67 6.02 19.00 -6.76
CA ALA A 67 4.68 19.20 -7.32
C ALA A 67 3.72 19.80 -6.27
N LEU A 68 3.72 19.23 -5.06
CA LEU A 68 2.86 19.66 -3.95
C LEU A 68 3.19 21.08 -3.48
N ALA A 69 4.49 21.41 -3.40
CA ALA A 69 4.97 22.72 -2.99
C ALA A 69 4.75 23.81 -4.05
N GLY A 70 4.65 23.43 -5.33
CA GLY A 70 4.34 24.34 -6.43
C GLY A 70 2.86 24.72 -6.56
N LEU A 71 1.96 24.03 -5.84
CA LEU A 71 0.53 24.36 -5.87
C LEU A 71 0.21 25.59 -5.00
N PRO A 72 -0.68 26.49 -5.45
CA PRO A 72 -1.10 27.63 -4.65
C PRO A 72 -1.78 27.19 -3.35
N GLU A 73 -1.60 27.95 -2.27
CA GLU A 73 -2.24 27.67 -0.98
C GLU A 73 -3.76 27.68 -1.09
N ASN A 74 -4.30 28.63 -1.88
CA ASN A 74 -5.72 28.77 -2.15
C ASN A 74 -6.05 28.27 -3.57
N GLY A 75 -7.04 27.40 -3.68
CA GLY A 75 -7.36 26.71 -4.93
C GLY A 75 -6.55 25.41 -5.09
N ALA A 76 -6.85 24.64 -6.14
CA ALA A 76 -6.18 23.38 -6.46
C ALA A 76 -6.29 22.24 -5.41
N ALA A 77 -7.35 22.23 -4.60
CA ALA A 77 -7.54 21.20 -3.56
C ALA A 77 -7.59 19.77 -4.13
N MET A 78 -8.23 19.58 -5.28
CA MET A 78 -8.28 18.28 -5.95
C MET A 78 -6.90 17.84 -6.47
N GLN A 79 -6.12 18.76 -7.04
CA GLN A 79 -4.74 18.48 -7.48
C GLN A 79 -3.87 18.12 -6.27
N ARG A 80 -4.03 18.84 -5.16
CA ARG A 80 -3.35 18.56 -3.89
C ARG A 80 -3.67 17.16 -3.38
N ALA A 81 -4.95 16.80 -3.32
CA ALA A 81 -5.41 15.48 -2.91
C ALA A 81 -4.85 14.37 -3.80
N ASN A 82 -4.80 14.59 -5.12
CA ASN A 82 -4.20 13.64 -6.05
C ASN A 82 -2.70 13.42 -5.79
N ILE A 83 -1.93 14.49 -5.59
CA ILE A 83 -0.51 14.37 -5.27
C ILE A 83 -0.32 13.65 -3.93
N GLN A 84 -1.10 14.01 -2.91
CA GLN A 84 -1.06 13.36 -1.60
C GLN A 84 -1.36 11.86 -1.68
N ARG A 85 -2.35 11.46 -2.50
CA ARG A 85 -2.64 10.04 -2.78
C ARG A 85 -1.44 9.31 -3.37
N TYR A 86 -0.79 9.87 -4.38
CA TYR A 86 0.39 9.25 -4.99
C TYR A 86 1.58 9.19 -4.02
N LEU A 87 1.79 10.25 -3.23
CA LEU A 87 2.85 10.30 -2.24
C LEU A 87 2.62 9.28 -1.12
N ALA A 88 1.37 9.07 -0.68
CA ALA A 88 1.04 8.05 0.30
C ALA A 88 1.35 6.63 -0.21
N ALA A 89 0.95 6.31 -1.44
CA ALA A 89 1.27 5.02 -2.06
C ALA A 89 2.79 4.81 -2.20
N MET A 90 3.52 5.86 -2.58
CA MET A 90 4.98 5.84 -2.67
C MET A 90 5.64 5.53 -1.33
N LEU A 91 5.16 6.16 -0.25
CA LEU A 91 5.70 5.96 1.09
C LEU A 91 5.42 4.55 1.61
N ILE A 92 4.26 3.96 1.29
CA ILE A 92 3.98 2.55 1.61
C ILE A 92 4.96 1.62 0.91
N TYR A 93 5.19 1.81 -0.40
CA TYR A 93 6.15 1.01 -1.15
C TYR A 93 7.59 1.20 -0.62
N ARG A 94 7.95 2.43 -0.27
CA ARG A 94 9.23 2.71 0.39
C ARG A 94 9.35 1.95 1.72
N SER A 95 8.31 1.95 2.55
CA SER A 95 8.30 1.22 3.81
C SER A 95 8.55 -0.27 3.65
N GLU A 96 8.02 -0.90 2.60
CA GLU A 96 8.30 -2.30 2.27
C GLU A 96 9.78 -2.53 2.00
N ILE A 97 10.41 -1.67 1.21
CA ILE A 97 11.85 -1.76 0.94
C ILE A 97 12.68 -1.53 2.21
N GLU A 98 12.29 -0.58 3.06
CA GLU A 98 12.95 -0.32 4.33
C GLU A 98 12.81 -1.51 5.31
N MET A 99 11.67 -2.21 5.31
CA MET A 99 11.50 -3.44 6.07
C MET A 99 12.42 -4.56 5.56
N ASP A 100 12.55 -4.75 4.24
CA ASP A 100 13.40 -5.79 3.64
C ASP A 100 14.88 -5.62 4.03
N ARG A 101 15.36 -4.37 4.17
CA ARG A 101 16.73 -4.06 4.64
C ARG A 101 16.87 -3.97 6.16
N GLY A 102 15.78 -4.20 6.90
CA GLY A 102 15.76 -4.23 8.36
C GLY A 102 15.60 -2.88 9.07
N ASP A 103 15.37 -1.78 8.34
CA ASP A 103 15.11 -0.46 8.92
C ASP A 103 13.63 -0.26 9.24
N LYS A 104 13.18 -0.97 10.28
CA LYS A 104 11.78 -0.91 10.76
C LYS A 104 11.36 0.50 11.19
N ARG A 105 12.30 1.30 11.69
CA ARG A 105 12.00 2.67 12.13
C ARG A 105 11.67 3.55 10.94
N ALA A 106 12.49 3.52 9.89
CA ALA A 106 12.21 4.27 8.67
C ALA A 106 10.87 3.82 8.04
N ALA A 107 10.59 2.52 8.03
CA ALA A 107 9.32 1.98 7.56
C ALA A 107 8.12 2.53 8.34
N ASP A 108 8.18 2.53 9.68
CA ASP A 108 7.12 3.03 10.56
C ASP A 108 6.87 4.53 10.37
N GLU A 109 7.94 5.34 10.25
CA GLU A 109 7.84 6.77 10.00
C GLU A 109 7.18 7.06 8.65
N ASN A 110 7.46 6.25 7.64
CA ASN A 110 6.84 6.37 6.31
C ASN A 110 5.37 5.92 6.31
N PHE A 111 5.01 4.85 7.03
CA PHE A 111 3.61 4.43 7.19
C PHE A 111 2.78 5.51 7.90
N ALA A 112 3.33 6.15 8.94
CA ALA A 112 2.65 7.23 9.64
C ALA A 112 2.37 8.43 8.71
N LYS A 113 3.37 8.86 7.92
CA LYS A 113 3.19 9.92 6.91
C LYS A 113 2.18 9.52 5.82
N ALA A 114 2.20 8.26 5.38
CA ALA A 114 1.26 7.76 4.39
C ALA A 114 -0.19 7.82 4.91
N LEU A 115 -0.42 7.51 6.19
CA LEU A 115 -1.75 7.67 6.82
C LEU A 115 -2.22 9.12 6.77
N GLU A 116 -1.40 10.07 7.21
CA GLU A 116 -1.75 11.50 7.22
C GLU A 116 -2.10 12.02 5.82
N LEU A 117 -1.29 11.66 4.83
CA LEU A 117 -1.52 12.04 3.43
C LEU A 117 -2.79 11.41 2.85
N THR A 118 -3.06 10.16 3.20
CA THR A 118 -4.27 9.45 2.75
C THR A 118 -5.52 10.06 3.36
N GLU A 119 -5.50 10.39 4.66
CA GLU A 119 -6.61 11.08 5.34
C GLU A 119 -6.85 12.48 4.75
N ALA A 120 -5.79 13.22 4.42
CA ALA A 120 -5.91 14.52 3.75
C ALA A 120 -6.52 14.39 2.35
N ALA A 121 -6.12 13.39 1.56
CA ALA A 121 -6.66 13.16 0.22
C ALA A 121 -8.15 12.78 0.25
N LEU A 122 -8.59 11.99 1.25
CA LEU A 122 -9.99 11.58 1.42
C LEU A 122 -10.95 12.75 1.77
N GLN A 123 -10.44 13.94 2.11
CA GLN A 123 -11.30 15.13 2.27
C GLN A 123 -11.86 15.64 0.95
N TYR A 124 -11.24 15.27 -0.18
CA TYR A 124 -11.60 15.75 -1.50
C TYR A 124 -11.90 14.62 -2.50
N ILE A 125 -11.38 13.42 -2.24
CA ILE A 125 -11.62 12.23 -3.06
C ILE A 125 -12.56 11.30 -2.31
N ASP A 126 -13.73 11.08 -2.89
CA ASP A 126 -14.77 10.19 -2.39
C ASP A 126 -15.21 9.20 -3.48
N GLU A 127 -16.07 8.26 -3.10
CA GLU A 127 -16.60 7.24 -4.01
C GLU A 127 -17.30 7.84 -5.24
N SER A 128 -17.99 8.97 -5.08
CA SER A 128 -18.75 9.59 -6.17
C SER A 128 -17.88 10.34 -7.17
N SER A 129 -16.78 10.93 -6.70
CA SER A 129 -15.86 11.73 -7.51
C SER A 129 -14.82 10.85 -8.19
N ASN A 130 -14.32 9.81 -7.53
CA ASN A 130 -13.38 8.85 -8.11
C ASN A 130 -13.40 7.51 -7.35
N PRO A 131 -14.25 6.53 -7.75
CA PRO A 131 -14.39 5.26 -7.05
C PRO A 131 -13.07 4.48 -6.92
N GLN A 132 -12.27 4.47 -7.98
CA GLN A 132 -11.00 3.74 -8.01
C GLN A 132 -9.99 4.34 -7.02
N ALA A 133 -9.78 5.65 -7.09
CA ALA A 133 -8.86 6.34 -6.17
C ALA A 133 -9.35 6.26 -4.72
N PHE A 134 -10.66 6.33 -4.50
CA PHE A 134 -11.28 6.13 -3.19
C PHE A 134 -10.97 4.75 -2.62
N GLY A 135 -11.12 3.68 -3.41
CA GLY A 135 -10.76 2.33 -3.01
C GLY A 135 -9.28 2.19 -2.65
N HIS A 136 -8.37 2.74 -3.47
CA HIS A 136 -6.93 2.72 -3.18
C HIS A 136 -6.56 3.50 -1.93
N LEU A 137 -7.20 4.65 -1.67
CA LEU A 137 -6.99 5.41 -0.44
C LEU A 137 -7.43 4.61 0.79
N HIS A 138 -8.59 3.95 0.74
CA HIS A 138 -9.05 3.08 1.82
C HIS A 138 -8.11 1.88 2.04
N GLN A 139 -7.55 1.32 0.97
CA GLN A 139 -6.55 0.28 1.09
C GLN A 139 -5.26 0.78 1.78
N ASN A 140 -4.79 1.97 1.41
CA ASN A 140 -3.61 2.58 2.03
C ASN A 140 -3.84 2.87 3.53
N LEU A 141 -5.06 3.32 3.90
CA LEU A 141 -5.42 3.45 5.32
C LEU A 141 -5.37 2.12 6.05
N CYS A 142 -5.89 1.05 5.43
CA CYS A 142 -5.85 -0.29 6.02
C CYS A 142 -4.41 -0.70 6.36
N VAL A 143 -3.48 -0.54 5.41
CA VAL A 143 -2.05 -0.85 5.59
C VAL A 143 -1.43 -0.05 6.71
N GLY A 144 -1.55 1.27 6.67
CA GLY A 144 -0.96 2.12 7.69
C GLY A 144 -1.52 1.82 9.10
N LEU A 145 -2.82 1.54 9.20
CA LEU A 145 -3.47 1.28 10.49
C LEU A 145 -3.03 -0.06 11.11
N TYR A 146 -2.99 -1.16 10.34
CA TYR A 146 -2.51 -2.42 10.92
C TYR A 146 -1.01 -2.36 11.22
N ARG A 147 -0.20 -1.62 10.46
CA ARG A 147 1.22 -1.41 10.76
C ARG A 147 1.40 -0.62 12.07
N ARG A 148 0.60 0.44 12.27
CA ARG A 148 0.55 1.17 13.54
C ARG A 148 0.11 0.26 14.69
N ALA A 149 -0.88 -0.58 14.47
CA ALA A 149 -1.35 -1.56 15.44
C ALA A 149 -0.25 -2.55 15.85
N MET A 150 0.52 -3.09 14.89
CA MET A 150 1.65 -3.99 15.19
C MET A 150 2.69 -3.34 16.12
N ARG A 151 2.95 -2.04 15.94
CA ARG A 151 3.85 -1.28 16.82
C ARG A 151 3.25 -1.04 18.21
N THR A 152 1.96 -0.76 18.29
CA THR A 152 1.24 -0.58 19.56
C THR A 152 1.21 -1.87 20.37
N GLY A 153 0.92 -3.00 19.71
CA GLY A 153 0.86 -4.33 20.31
C GLY A 153 -0.33 -4.56 21.26
N GLY A 154 -0.72 -5.83 21.41
CA GLY A 154 -1.69 -6.27 22.40
C GLY A 154 -3.08 -5.64 22.27
N GLU A 155 -3.83 -5.61 23.37
CA GLU A 155 -5.22 -5.12 23.37
C GLU A 155 -5.35 -3.64 23.00
N ALA A 156 -4.34 -2.82 23.30
CA ALA A 156 -4.32 -1.40 22.96
C ALA A 156 -4.33 -1.15 21.44
N ALA A 157 -3.92 -2.13 20.63
CA ALA A 157 -3.90 -2.06 19.19
C ALA A 157 -5.24 -2.43 18.52
N ILE A 158 -6.20 -3.00 19.28
CA ILE A 158 -7.48 -3.49 18.73
C ILE A 158 -8.31 -2.40 18.04
N PRO A 159 -8.41 -1.15 18.56
CA PRO A 159 -9.16 -0.09 17.88
C PRO A 159 -8.60 0.24 16.48
N ASP A 160 -7.28 0.23 16.32
CA ASP A 160 -6.62 0.46 15.02
C ASP A 160 -6.88 -0.71 14.06
N LEU A 161 -6.89 -1.94 14.56
CA LEU A 161 -7.20 -3.13 13.75
C LEU A 161 -8.66 -3.15 13.32
N ASP A 162 -9.59 -2.76 14.19
CA ASP A 162 -11.00 -2.57 13.84
C ASP A 162 -11.17 -1.50 12.78
N ALA A 163 -10.41 -0.41 12.87
CA ALA A 163 -10.39 0.61 11.82
C ALA A 163 -9.80 0.05 10.51
N ALA A 164 -8.67 -0.66 10.56
CA ALA A 164 -8.04 -1.26 9.38
C ALA A 164 -9.00 -2.21 8.64
N ILE A 165 -9.66 -3.13 9.36
CA ILE A 165 -10.66 -4.07 8.82
C ILE A 165 -11.79 -3.31 8.11
N ARG A 166 -12.33 -2.24 8.72
CA ARG A 166 -13.36 -1.41 8.08
C ARG A 166 -12.84 -0.74 6.80
N ARG A 167 -11.61 -0.23 6.81
CA ARG A 167 -11.01 0.43 5.64
C ARG A 167 -10.76 -0.57 4.50
N CYS A 168 -10.19 -1.74 4.77
CA CYS A 168 -10.05 -2.81 3.78
C CYS A 168 -11.41 -3.27 3.24
N THR A 169 -12.44 -3.36 4.09
CA THR A 169 -13.81 -3.71 3.65
C THR A 169 -14.35 -2.67 2.67
N THR A 170 -14.23 -1.38 2.97
CA THR A 170 -14.63 -0.31 2.03
C THR A 170 -13.82 -0.36 0.73
N ALA A 171 -12.51 -0.61 0.81
CA ALA A 171 -11.67 -0.72 -0.38
C ALA A 171 -12.12 -1.87 -1.29
N ARG A 172 -12.43 -3.04 -0.71
CA ARG A 172 -12.92 -4.22 -1.43
C ARG A 172 -14.22 -3.94 -2.17
N ASP A 173 -15.13 -3.23 -1.51
CA ASP A 173 -16.45 -2.93 -2.08
C ASP A 173 -16.33 -1.90 -3.23
N ALA A 174 -15.39 -0.96 -3.13
CA ALA A 174 -15.07 0.01 -4.18
C ALA A 174 -14.22 -0.57 -5.34
N LEU A 175 -13.49 -1.67 -5.11
CA LEU A 175 -12.61 -2.33 -6.08
C LEU A 175 -13.00 -3.81 -6.20
N PRO A 176 -14.13 -4.11 -6.86
CA PRO A 176 -14.66 -5.46 -6.92
C PRO A 176 -13.83 -6.35 -7.87
N ILE A 177 -13.87 -7.66 -7.60
CA ILE A 177 -13.05 -8.67 -8.29
C ILE A 177 -13.25 -8.69 -9.82
N ASN A 178 -14.44 -8.37 -10.32
CA ASN A 178 -14.78 -8.37 -11.74
C ASN A 178 -14.15 -7.20 -12.51
N GLU A 179 -13.73 -6.14 -11.82
CA GLU A 179 -13.15 -4.94 -12.44
C GLU A 179 -11.64 -4.86 -12.17
N SER A 180 -11.22 -5.20 -10.96
CA SER A 180 -9.84 -5.05 -10.49
C SER A 180 -9.37 -6.29 -9.71
N PRO A 181 -9.23 -7.46 -10.35
CA PRO A 181 -8.94 -8.72 -9.66
C PRO A 181 -7.63 -8.71 -8.86
N LEU A 182 -6.62 -7.99 -9.36
CA LEU A 182 -5.34 -7.83 -8.67
C LEU A 182 -5.44 -6.98 -7.40
N ASP A 183 -6.14 -5.85 -7.48
CA ASP A 183 -6.39 -4.99 -6.33
C ASP A 183 -7.24 -5.74 -5.30
N TRP A 184 -8.27 -6.46 -5.77
CA TRP A 184 -9.13 -7.26 -4.91
C TRP A 184 -8.34 -8.32 -4.14
N GLY A 185 -7.44 -9.07 -4.80
CA GLY A 185 -6.56 -10.04 -4.11
C GLY A 185 -5.68 -9.38 -3.04
N MET A 186 -5.16 -8.19 -3.33
CA MET A 186 -4.31 -7.43 -2.40
C MET A 186 -5.09 -6.97 -1.18
N ILE A 187 -6.33 -6.53 -1.40
CA ILE A 187 -7.23 -6.10 -0.34
C ILE A 187 -7.64 -7.28 0.53
N GLN A 188 -7.93 -8.45 -0.04
CA GLN A 188 -8.23 -9.65 0.73
C GLN A 188 -7.05 -10.10 1.60
N ASN A 189 -5.83 -10.10 1.03
CA ASN A 189 -4.62 -10.40 1.79
C ASN A 189 -4.48 -9.45 3.00
N ASN A 190 -4.64 -8.14 2.79
CA ASN A 190 -4.48 -7.16 3.86
C ASN A 190 -5.62 -7.20 4.89
N LEU A 191 -6.84 -7.51 4.47
CA LEU A 191 -7.97 -7.75 5.36
C LEU A 191 -7.68 -8.96 6.27
N ALA A 192 -7.19 -10.05 5.70
CA ALA A 192 -6.84 -11.26 6.43
C ALA A 192 -5.66 -11.02 7.39
N VAL A 193 -4.64 -10.24 6.99
CA VAL A 193 -3.55 -9.78 7.88
C VAL A 193 -4.12 -9.02 9.08
N ALA A 194 -5.00 -8.04 8.86
CA ALA A 194 -5.58 -7.24 9.95
C ALA A 194 -6.42 -8.11 10.91
N ASN A 195 -7.22 -9.05 10.39
CA ASN A 195 -7.98 -10.01 11.18
C ASN A 195 -7.06 -10.93 12.00
N ALA A 196 -5.98 -11.43 11.41
CA ALA A 196 -5.05 -12.33 12.07
C ALA A 196 -4.26 -11.65 13.20
N ILE A 197 -3.78 -10.42 12.98
CA ILE A 197 -3.13 -9.62 14.02
C ILE A 197 -4.10 -9.37 15.18
N LYS A 198 -5.35 -9.02 14.88
CA LYS A 198 -6.40 -8.80 15.88
C LYS A 198 -6.69 -10.05 16.69
N ALA A 199 -6.84 -11.20 16.04
CA ALA A 199 -7.07 -12.47 16.70
C ALA A 199 -5.90 -12.84 17.63
N THR A 200 -4.67 -12.62 17.16
CA THR A 200 -3.46 -12.89 17.94
C THR A 200 -3.37 -12.00 19.18
N PHE A 201 -3.60 -10.69 19.04
CA PHE A 201 -3.54 -9.75 20.15
C PHE A 201 -4.70 -9.91 21.15
N ALA A 202 -5.86 -10.38 20.69
CA ALA A 202 -6.99 -10.70 21.54
C ALA A 202 -6.93 -12.12 22.14
N ASN A 203 -5.87 -12.90 21.85
CA ASN A 203 -5.73 -14.30 22.27
C ASN A 203 -6.96 -15.17 21.89
N LYS A 204 -7.43 -15.03 20.64
CA LYS A 204 -8.62 -15.73 20.10
C LYS A 204 -8.21 -16.73 19.00
N PRO A 205 -7.79 -17.96 19.33
CA PRO A 205 -7.33 -18.94 18.33
C PRO A 205 -8.40 -19.28 17.28
N ALA A 206 -9.67 -19.44 17.67
CA ALA A 206 -10.76 -19.69 16.71
C ALA A 206 -10.97 -18.53 15.72
N ALA A 207 -10.70 -17.28 16.13
CA ALA A 207 -10.74 -16.14 15.22
C ALA A 207 -9.52 -16.10 14.29
N LEU A 208 -8.38 -16.63 14.74
CA LEU A 208 -7.18 -16.75 13.91
C LEU A 208 -7.36 -17.85 12.84
N GLU A 209 -7.99 -18.98 13.19
CA GLU A 209 -8.40 -20.01 12.23
C GLU A 209 -9.33 -19.45 11.15
N ALA A 210 -10.31 -18.63 11.54
CA ALA A 210 -11.19 -17.96 10.60
C ALA A 210 -10.42 -17.00 9.66
N ALA A 211 -9.43 -16.27 10.18
CA ALA A 211 -8.59 -15.38 9.37
C ALA A 211 -7.72 -16.17 8.38
N ILE A 212 -7.15 -17.32 8.79
CA ILE A 212 -6.42 -18.23 7.90
C ILE A 212 -7.32 -18.70 6.74
N ALA A 213 -8.58 -19.03 7.02
CA ALA A 213 -9.54 -19.39 5.98
C ALA A 213 -9.86 -18.24 5.01
N GLU A 214 -9.74 -16.97 5.44
CA GLU A 214 -9.87 -15.81 4.55
C GLU A 214 -8.66 -15.62 3.63
N PHE A 215 -7.44 -15.95 4.07
CA PHE A 215 -6.25 -15.92 3.20
C PHE A 215 -6.39 -16.85 1.98
N ASN A 216 -7.01 -18.02 2.16
CA ASN A 216 -7.27 -18.95 1.06
C ASN A 216 -8.17 -18.33 -0.05
N ARG A 217 -8.98 -17.31 0.27
CA ARG A 217 -9.75 -16.57 -0.75
C ARG A 217 -8.89 -15.58 -1.53
N ALA A 218 -7.79 -15.08 -0.96
CA ALA A 218 -6.84 -14.24 -1.69
C ALA A 218 -6.10 -15.05 -2.77
N GLU A 219 -5.88 -16.35 -2.54
CA GLU A 219 -5.29 -17.27 -3.52
C GLU A 219 -6.18 -17.52 -4.74
N GLU A 220 -7.51 -17.37 -4.62
CA GLU A 220 -8.42 -17.42 -5.78
C GLU A 220 -8.11 -16.31 -6.80
N ALA A 221 -7.63 -15.16 -6.33
CA ALA A 221 -7.19 -14.05 -7.17
C ALA A 221 -5.70 -14.15 -7.55
N TYR A 222 -4.85 -14.61 -6.64
CA TYR A 222 -3.41 -14.82 -6.86
C TYR A 222 -3.10 -16.23 -7.32
N ARG A 223 -3.62 -16.59 -8.50
CA ARG A 223 -3.28 -17.87 -9.10
C ARG A 223 -1.77 -17.96 -9.34
N HIS A 224 -1.17 -19.04 -8.82
CA HIS A 224 0.27 -19.31 -8.91
C HIS A 224 0.82 -19.21 -10.34
N ASP A 225 0.05 -19.63 -11.35
CA ASP A 225 0.46 -19.60 -12.76
C ASP A 225 0.58 -18.19 -13.35
N LEU A 226 -0.07 -17.19 -12.72
CA LEU A 226 -0.08 -15.81 -13.20
C LEU A 226 0.73 -14.88 -12.31
N TYR A 227 0.75 -15.11 -10.99
CA TYR A 227 1.36 -14.18 -10.01
C TYR A 227 2.19 -14.91 -8.94
N PRO A 228 3.26 -15.63 -9.32
CA PRO A 228 4.01 -16.49 -8.41
C PRO A 228 4.62 -15.74 -7.20
N ALA A 229 5.06 -14.50 -7.39
CA ALA A 229 5.60 -13.69 -6.30
C ALA A 229 4.53 -13.30 -5.26
N LYS A 230 3.30 -12.98 -5.70
CA LYS A 230 2.21 -12.62 -4.80
C LYS A 230 1.64 -13.84 -4.08
N TRP A 231 1.56 -14.97 -4.78
CA TRP A 231 1.22 -16.24 -4.17
C TRP A 231 2.23 -16.62 -3.07
N ALA A 232 3.54 -16.50 -3.32
CA ALA A 232 4.57 -16.79 -2.32
C ALA A 232 4.49 -15.88 -1.08
N GLU A 233 4.09 -14.61 -1.25
CA GLU A 233 3.86 -13.68 -0.14
C GLU A 233 2.71 -14.16 0.77
N VAL A 234 1.61 -14.65 0.17
CA VAL A 234 0.47 -15.22 0.90
C VAL A 234 0.89 -16.48 1.67
N GLU A 235 1.64 -17.38 1.05
CA GLU A 235 2.13 -18.62 1.68
C GLU A 235 3.04 -18.35 2.89
N VAL A 236 3.92 -17.34 2.79
CA VAL A 236 4.75 -16.92 3.93
C VAL A 236 3.88 -16.41 5.08
N ASN A 237 2.86 -15.60 4.78
CA ASN A 237 1.92 -15.11 5.79
C ASN A 237 1.18 -16.29 6.44
N LEU A 238 0.66 -17.23 5.65
CA LEU A 238 -0.01 -18.43 6.15
C LEU A 238 0.89 -19.24 7.09
N GLY A 239 2.16 -19.48 6.72
CA GLY A 239 3.12 -20.17 7.57
C GLY A 239 3.33 -19.48 8.92
N GLU A 240 3.44 -18.14 8.94
CA GLU A 240 3.54 -17.37 10.19
C GLU A 240 2.26 -17.50 11.04
N LEU A 241 1.10 -17.50 10.41
CA LEU A 241 -0.18 -17.64 11.11
C LEU A 241 -0.39 -19.03 11.70
N HIS A 242 0.02 -20.09 11.00
CA HIS A 242 0.05 -21.45 11.53
C HIS A 242 0.97 -21.55 12.76
N CYS A 243 2.15 -20.93 12.71
CA CYS A 243 3.04 -20.83 13.88
C CYS A 243 2.39 -20.09 15.05
N ASN A 244 1.71 -18.98 14.78
CA ASN A 244 0.98 -18.22 15.80
C ASN A 244 -0.18 -19.03 16.40
N LEU A 245 -0.95 -19.72 15.58
CA LEU A 245 -2.07 -20.55 16.02
C LEU A 245 -1.57 -21.68 16.92
N ALA A 246 -0.50 -22.37 16.53
CA ALA A 246 0.12 -23.40 17.34
C ALA A 246 0.59 -22.88 18.70
N ARG A 247 1.20 -21.69 18.73
CA ARG A 247 1.59 -21.04 19.98
C ARG A 247 0.40 -20.69 20.88
N LEU A 248 -0.70 -20.19 20.31
CA LEU A 248 -1.89 -19.79 21.07
C LEU A 248 -2.66 -21.00 21.63
N THR A 249 -2.75 -22.06 20.83
CA THR A 249 -3.44 -23.32 21.20
C THR A 249 -2.56 -24.25 22.04
N LYS A 250 -1.24 -24.04 22.03
CA LYS A 250 -0.22 -24.96 22.56
C LYS A 250 -0.31 -26.35 21.92
N ASP A 251 -0.64 -26.36 20.64
CA ASP A 251 -0.79 -27.54 19.81
C ASP A 251 0.10 -27.40 18.57
N ALA A 252 0.85 -28.43 18.20
CA ALA A 252 1.72 -28.41 17.02
C ALA A 252 0.99 -28.82 15.74
N ALA A 253 -0.23 -29.37 15.83
CA ALA A 253 -1.04 -29.80 14.70
C ALA A 253 -1.20 -28.73 13.59
N PRO A 254 -1.33 -27.42 13.89
CA PRO A 254 -1.38 -26.39 12.86
C PRO A 254 -0.09 -26.23 12.04
N ILE A 255 1.07 -26.67 12.54
CA ILE A 255 2.36 -26.59 11.84
C ILE A 255 2.72 -27.92 11.17
N ASP A 256 2.37 -29.04 11.79
CA ASP A 256 2.56 -30.39 11.26
C ASP A 256 1.35 -31.25 11.62
N PRO A 257 0.45 -31.51 10.64
CA PRO A 257 -0.75 -32.32 10.87
C PRO A 257 -0.45 -33.76 11.31
N GLY A 258 0.77 -34.26 11.11
CA GLY A 258 1.22 -35.58 11.56
C GLY A 258 1.61 -35.63 13.04
N LEU A 259 1.63 -34.49 13.74
CA LEU A 259 1.89 -34.38 15.18
C LEU A 259 0.62 -34.33 16.05
N ALA A 260 -0.57 -34.35 15.41
CA ALA A 260 -1.88 -34.28 16.05
C ALA A 260 -2.31 -35.61 16.73
#